data_AF-A0A840P5J7-F1
#
_entry.id   AF-A0A840P5J7-F1
#
_cell.length_a   1.000
_cell.length_b   1.000
_cell.length_c   1.000
_cell.angle_alpha   90.00
_cell.angle_beta   90.00
_cell.angle_gamma   90.00
#
_symmetry.space_group_name_H-M   'P 1'
#
loop_
_entity.id
_entity.type
_entity.pdbx_description
1 polymer ?
#
loop_
_entity_poly.entity_id
_entity_poly.type
_entity_poly.pdbx_seq_one_letter_code
_entity_poly.pdbx_strand_id
1 'polypeptide(L)'
;MTTQAPRGALALSDEERSTLLSWATQAGGALAVRSRIVLAFADGLSGKEVAAQVKVSPATAGKWRDRFVEQGLDGLTDAPRPGRPRSVDREEAERLITAAIEEARRGGGAMPSTRSLARALGLSQSTVSRIWQERRKDDGGEPGPVAALPPEAPPEILTRELLSDRVYTLLRRWIVSGELVAGQRLVESEIARRLGTSQAPAREAIKRLAHEGLVSYLPHRGSYVAEISAQQAREVREVRVLLEEFAARNLATRIQPRTLQLLGDDVARMRKAAEQGDIGDFREADMAFHRHVAAACGNSFLPRVWRALEPSLWGLHVVGNPLYSGDWRAMADHHAELLGALASGDPEEAARLFAAHARGAGSRTHLREAPPRRLRPVAEVRGRGGRSARIRWRPAAGA
;
A
#
# COMPACT_ATOMS: atom_id res chain seq x y z
N MET A 1 -43.09 -16.30 34.71
CA MET A 1 -42.65 -17.66 34.35
C MET A 1 -41.14 -17.64 34.29
N THR A 2 -40.48 -18.15 35.31
CA THR A 2 -39.02 -18.09 35.47
C THR A 2 -38.40 -19.13 34.56
N THR A 3 -37.93 -18.72 33.38
CA THR A 3 -37.17 -19.58 32.47
C THR A 3 -35.87 -19.94 33.14
N GLN A 4 -35.79 -21.16 33.67
CA GLN A 4 -34.59 -21.69 34.30
C GLN A 4 -33.49 -21.76 33.25
N ALA A 5 -32.44 -20.95 33.41
CA ALA A 5 -31.34 -20.86 32.46
C ALA A 5 -30.67 -22.25 32.28
N PRO A 6 -30.22 -22.60 31.05
CA PRO A 6 -29.56 -23.87 30.80
C PRO A 6 -28.33 -24.04 31.71
N ARG A 7 -28.09 -25.29 32.19
CA ARG A 7 -26.98 -25.59 33.12
C ARG A 7 -25.65 -25.10 32.52
N GLY A 8 -24.99 -24.18 33.21
CA GLY A 8 -23.72 -23.58 32.78
C GLY A 8 -23.83 -22.20 32.12
N ALA A 9 -25.05 -21.69 31.90
CA ALA A 9 -25.28 -20.32 31.45
C ALA A 9 -24.81 -19.31 32.51
N LEU A 10 -24.26 -18.19 32.02
CA LEU A 10 -23.89 -17.07 32.87
C LEU A 10 -25.17 -16.40 33.41
N ALA A 11 -25.33 -16.37 34.74
CA ALA A 11 -26.44 -15.66 35.36
C ALA A 11 -26.22 -14.14 35.25
N LEU A 12 -27.23 -13.42 34.76
CA LEU A 12 -27.26 -11.96 34.67
C LEU A 12 -28.46 -11.45 35.46
N SER A 13 -28.30 -10.35 36.19
CA SER A 13 -29.43 -9.57 36.71
C SER A 13 -30.19 -8.87 35.58
N ASP A 14 -31.42 -8.46 35.85
CA ASP A 14 -32.25 -7.73 34.87
C ASP A 14 -31.60 -6.40 34.45
N GLU A 15 -30.92 -5.72 35.38
CA GLU A 15 -30.18 -4.48 35.15
C GLU A 15 -28.96 -4.72 34.25
N GLU A 16 -28.16 -5.74 34.53
CA GLU A 16 -27.01 -6.11 33.70
C GLU A 16 -27.43 -6.50 32.28
N ARG A 17 -28.50 -7.31 32.16
CA ARG A 17 -29.03 -7.73 30.86
C ARG A 17 -29.51 -6.52 30.05
N SER A 18 -30.21 -5.58 30.68
CA SER A 18 -30.68 -4.35 30.03
C SER A 18 -29.51 -3.47 29.55
N THR A 19 -28.51 -3.24 30.40
CA THR A 19 -27.31 -2.46 30.04
C THR A 19 -26.50 -3.11 28.93
N LEU A 20 -26.30 -4.43 28.98
CA LEU A 20 -25.58 -5.17 27.94
C LEU A 20 -26.31 -5.14 26.59
N LEU A 21 -27.64 -5.24 26.57
CA LEU A 21 -28.45 -5.10 25.35
C LEU A 21 -28.31 -3.70 24.75
N SER A 22 -28.37 -2.66 25.60
CA SER A 22 -28.12 -1.28 25.19
C SER A 22 -26.74 -1.12 24.54
N TRP A 23 -25.67 -1.60 25.18
CA TRP A 23 -24.32 -1.53 24.63
C TRP A 23 -24.13 -2.38 23.37
N ALA A 24 -24.81 -3.52 23.25
CA ALA A 24 -24.73 -4.40 22.09
C ALA A 24 -25.34 -3.80 20.81
N THR A 25 -26.30 -2.88 20.94
CA THR A 25 -26.97 -2.21 19.79
C THR A 25 -26.14 -1.07 19.20
N GLN A 26 -25.13 -0.56 19.92
CA GLN A 26 -24.25 0.48 19.41
C GLN A 26 -23.32 -0.07 18.31
N ALA A 27 -23.35 0.56 17.13
CA ALA A 27 -22.59 0.08 15.97
C ALA A 27 -21.06 0.27 16.15
N GLY A 28 -20.30 -0.80 15.90
CA GLY A 28 -18.87 -0.74 15.59
C GLY A 28 -17.87 -0.62 16.77
N GLY A 29 -18.33 -0.53 18.02
CA GLY A 29 -17.46 -0.38 19.19
C GLY A 29 -16.93 -1.69 19.79
N ALA A 30 -15.72 -1.67 20.38
CA ALA A 30 -15.16 -2.81 21.12
C ALA A 30 -16.05 -3.23 22.30
N LEU A 31 -16.73 -2.26 22.94
CA LEU A 31 -17.70 -2.51 24.01
C LEU A 31 -18.91 -3.31 23.51
N ALA A 32 -19.47 -2.98 22.34
CA ALA A 32 -20.59 -3.73 21.74
C ALA A 32 -20.24 -5.18 21.40
N VAL A 33 -18.98 -5.45 21.03
CA VAL A 33 -18.47 -6.81 20.83
C VAL A 33 -18.39 -7.56 22.17
N ARG A 34 -17.84 -6.93 23.21
CA ARG A 34 -17.74 -7.50 24.56
C ARG A 34 -19.12 -7.80 25.17
N SER A 35 -20.08 -6.90 25.01
CA SER A 35 -21.46 -7.10 25.48
C SER A 35 -22.16 -8.26 24.80
N ARG A 36 -22.00 -8.42 23.48
CA ARG A 36 -22.54 -9.59 22.74
C ARG A 36 -21.94 -10.92 23.19
N ILE A 37 -20.66 -10.94 23.56
CA ILE A 37 -20.00 -12.13 24.12
C ILE A 37 -20.70 -12.55 25.43
N VAL A 38 -20.91 -11.60 26.35
CA VAL A 38 -21.53 -11.88 27.65
C VAL A 38 -22.98 -12.33 27.52
N LEU A 39 -23.78 -11.66 26.67
CA LEU A 39 -25.16 -12.05 26.39
C LEU A 39 -25.24 -13.47 25.80
N ALA A 40 -24.35 -13.82 24.87
CA ALA A 40 -24.34 -15.15 24.27
C ALA A 40 -23.98 -16.26 25.29
N PHE A 41 -23.07 -15.99 26.25
CA PHE A 41 -22.83 -16.92 27.36
C PHE A 41 -24.01 -17.02 28.33
N ALA A 42 -24.76 -15.94 28.52
CA ALA A 42 -25.98 -15.94 29.33
C ALA A 42 -27.13 -16.70 28.65
N ASP A 43 -27.12 -16.78 27.33
CA ASP A 43 -28.04 -17.59 26.54
C ASP A 43 -27.61 -19.08 26.47
N GLY A 44 -26.51 -19.44 27.12
CA GLY A 44 -26.05 -20.83 27.29
C GLY A 44 -25.12 -21.35 26.19
N LEU A 45 -24.62 -20.49 25.30
CA LEU A 45 -23.70 -20.91 24.24
C LEU A 45 -22.33 -21.28 24.80
N SER A 46 -21.69 -22.29 24.21
CA SER A 46 -20.30 -22.67 24.51
C SER A 46 -19.33 -21.62 23.96
N GLY A 47 -18.11 -21.55 24.53
CA GLY A 47 -17.10 -20.58 24.08
C GLY A 47 -16.72 -20.72 22.60
N LYS A 48 -16.87 -21.91 22.00
CA LYS A 48 -16.66 -22.13 20.56
C LYS A 48 -17.79 -21.52 19.72
N GLU A 49 -19.03 -21.62 20.18
CA GLU A 49 -20.21 -21.07 19.51
C GLU A 49 -20.24 -19.54 19.61
N VAL A 50 -19.97 -18.99 20.80
CA VAL A 50 -19.86 -17.53 21.02
C VAL A 50 -18.77 -16.93 20.12
N ALA A 51 -17.61 -17.58 20.04
CA ALA A 51 -16.50 -17.15 19.19
C ALA A 51 -16.87 -17.10 17.70
N ALA A 52 -17.58 -18.12 17.21
CA ALA A 52 -18.06 -18.18 15.83
C ALA A 52 -19.10 -17.08 15.53
N GLN A 53 -20.06 -16.87 16.45
CA GLN A 53 -21.13 -15.90 16.29
C GLN A 53 -20.61 -14.45 16.29
N VAL A 54 -19.67 -14.13 17.19
CA VAL A 54 -19.13 -12.76 17.36
C VAL A 54 -17.86 -12.52 16.51
N LYS A 55 -17.38 -13.54 15.79
CA LYS A 55 -16.16 -13.51 14.95
C LYS A 55 -14.89 -13.14 15.74
N VAL A 56 -14.71 -13.76 16.91
CA VAL A 56 -13.49 -13.63 17.76
C VAL A 56 -12.88 -15.01 18.04
N SER A 57 -11.68 -15.06 18.65
CA SER A 57 -11.12 -16.35 19.07
C SER A 57 -11.83 -16.90 20.32
N PRO A 58 -11.90 -18.24 20.51
CA PRO A 58 -12.43 -18.84 21.75
C PRO A 58 -11.73 -18.33 23.02
N ALA A 59 -10.42 -18.07 22.96
CA ALA A 59 -9.66 -17.49 24.06
C ALA A 59 -10.09 -16.05 24.38
N THR A 60 -10.42 -15.26 23.36
CA THR A 60 -10.94 -13.90 23.53
C THR A 60 -12.34 -13.91 24.15
N ALA A 61 -13.23 -14.80 23.69
CA ALA A 61 -14.56 -14.96 24.25
C ALA A 61 -14.49 -15.38 25.73
N GLY A 62 -13.65 -16.37 26.05
CA GLY A 62 -13.41 -16.81 27.44
C GLY A 62 -12.89 -15.68 28.32
N LYS A 63 -11.86 -14.95 27.88
CA LYS A 63 -11.30 -13.82 28.64
C LYS A 63 -12.35 -12.77 29.02
N TRP A 64 -13.25 -12.41 28.11
CA TRP A 64 -14.28 -11.41 28.41
C TRP A 64 -15.39 -11.93 29.31
N ARG A 65 -15.74 -13.21 29.20
CA ARG A 65 -16.62 -13.87 30.18
C ARG A 65 -15.99 -13.83 31.58
N ASP A 66 -14.73 -14.23 31.70
CA ASP A 66 -14.04 -14.30 32.99
C ASP A 66 -13.93 -12.91 33.63
N ARG A 67 -13.59 -11.89 32.84
CA ARG A 67 -13.56 -10.49 33.31
C ARG A 67 -14.93 -9.98 33.74
N PHE A 68 -16.00 -10.35 33.06
CA PHE A 68 -17.35 -9.97 33.47
C PHE A 68 -17.76 -10.68 34.77
N VAL A 69 -17.43 -11.96 34.93
CA VAL A 69 -17.68 -12.70 36.18
C VAL A 69 -16.94 -12.08 37.36
N GLU A 70 -15.72 -11.59 37.13
CA GLU A 70 -14.88 -10.99 38.18
C GLU A 70 -15.25 -9.53 38.49
N GLN A 71 -15.59 -8.73 37.47
CA GLN A 71 -15.65 -7.25 37.57
C GLN A 71 -16.99 -6.68 37.10
N GLY A 72 -17.98 -7.52 36.80
CA GLY A 72 -19.29 -7.09 36.28
C GLY A 72 -19.20 -6.28 34.99
N LEU A 73 -20.10 -5.31 34.84
CA LEU A 73 -20.14 -4.40 33.68
C LEU A 73 -18.84 -3.58 33.50
N ASP A 74 -18.19 -3.18 34.59
CA ASP A 74 -16.94 -2.41 34.55
C ASP A 74 -15.79 -3.21 33.92
N GLY A 75 -15.80 -4.53 34.08
CA GLY A 75 -14.85 -5.46 33.46
C GLY A 75 -14.86 -5.44 31.93
N LEU A 76 -15.91 -4.92 31.31
CA LEU A 76 -16.05 -4.79 29.86
C LEU A 76 -15.57 -3.44 29.32
N THR A 77 -15.33 -2.46 30.20
CA THR A 77 -14.81 -1.15 29.83
C THR A 77 -13.28 -1.17 29.69
N ASP A 78 -12.72 -0.21 28.96
CA ASP A 78 -11.26 -0.07 28.86
C ASP A 78 -10.72 0.51 30.17
N ALA A 79 -9.95 -0.29 30.91
CA ALA A 79 -9.28 0.20 32.11
C ALA A 79 -8.30 1.33 31.74
N PRO A 80 -8.24 2.45 32.49
CA PRO A 80 -7.17 3.41 32.35
C PRO A 80 -5.84 2.69 32.59
N ARG A 81 -4.94 2.72 31.62
CA ARG A 81 -3.62 2.06 31.72
C ARG A 81 -2.84 2.64 32.91
N PRO A 82 -2.54 1.86 33.96
CA PRO A 82 -1.63 2.30 35.00
C PRO A 82 -0.21 2.19 34.44
N GLY A 83 0.43 3.33 34.17
CA GLY A 83 1.87 3.35 33.93
C GLY A 83 2.59 2.93 35.21
N ARG A 84 3.54 1.98 35.11
CA ARG A 84 4.43 1.62 36.23
C ARG A 84 5.10 2.91 36.74
N PRO A 85 5.09 3.19 38.06
CA PRO A 85 5.77 4.38 38.60
C PRO A 85 7.25 4.38 38.18
N ARG A 86 7.79 5.58 37.91
CA ARG A 86 9.20 5.76 37.52
C ARG A 86 10.09 5.22 38.65
N SER A 87 11.01 4.30 38.33
CA SER A 87 11.99 3.80 39.30
C SER A 87 13.05 4.88 39.59
N VAL A 88 13.59 4.91 40.81
CA VAL A 88 14.71 5.81 41.20
C VAL A 88 15.91 5.66 40.24
N ASP A 89 16.15 4.44 39.76
CA ASP A 89 17.15 4.10 38.73
C ASP A 89 16.92 4.80 37.38
N ARG A 90 15.67 5.16 37.07
CA ARG A 90 15.33 5.89 35.84
C ARG A 90 15.65 7.38 35.96
N GLU A 91 15.36 8.00 37.10
CA GLU A 91 15.71 9.41 37.33
C GLU A 91 17.22 9.58 37.33
N GLU A 92 17.96 8.63 37.92
CA GLU A 92 19.42 8.54 37.84
C GLU A 92 19.90 8.49 36.37
N ALA A 93 19.34 7.58 35.57
CA ALA A 93 19.66 7.46 34.16
C ALA A 93 19.34 8.73 33.35
N GLU A 94 18.20 9.37 33.61
CA GLU A 94 17.80 10.63 32.97
C GLU A 94 18.76 11.78 33.30
N ARG A 95 19.23 11.89 34.56
CA ARG A 95 20.26 12.86 34.98
C ARG A 95 21.59 12.62 34.27
N LEU A 96 22.08 11.37 34.28
CA LEU A 96 23.37 11.00 33.67
C LEU A 96 23.40 11.24 32.16
N ILE A 97 22.30 10.87 31.48
CA ILE A 97 22.15 11.12 30.04
C ILE A 97 22.14 12.62 29.73
N THR A 98 21.46 13.41 30.55
CA THR A 98 21.37 14.86 30.38
C THR A 98 22.72 15.54 30.56
N ALA A 99 23.45 15.20 31.64
CA ALA A 99 24.77 15.75 31.91
C ALA A 99 25.77 15.44 30.78
N ALA A 100 25.77 14.21 30.27
CA ALA A 100 26.65 13.79 29.18
C ALA A 100 26.36 14.51 27.85
N ILE A 101 25.08 14.84 27.57
CA ILE A 101 24.69 15.62 26.38
C ILE A 101 25.14 17.07 26.51
N GLU A 102 24.98 17.69 27.69
CA GLU A 102 25.40 19.06 27.93
C GLU A 102 26.92 19.23 27.89
N GLU A 103 27.65 18.23 28.39
CA GLU A 103 29.11 18.17 28.30
C GLU A 103 29.58 18.11 26.84
N ALA A 104 28.96 17.26 26.03
CA ALA A 104 29.26 17.19 24.59
C ALA A 104 28.98 18.51 23.86
N ARG A 105 27.91 19.22 24.23
CA ARG A 105 27.59 20.56 23.68
C ARG A 105 28.63 21.60 24.08
N ARG A 106 29.11 21.59 25.33
CA ARG A 106 30.16 22.50 25.81
C ARG A 106 31.52 22.25 25.15
N GLY A 107 31.82 21.00 24.79
CA GLY A 107 33.09 20.62 24.15
C GLY A 107 33.20 20.93 22.66
N GLY A 108 32.15 21.47 22.02
CA GLY A 108 32.15 21.77 20.58
C GLY A 108 32.30 20.55 19.64
N GLY A 109 32.21 19.34 20.20
CA GLY A 109 32.37 18.08 19.48
C GLY A 109 31.08 17.54 18.87
N ALA A 110 31.20 16.51 18.04
CA ALA A 110 30.03 15.81 17.49
C ALA A 110 29.16 15.21 18.62
N MET A 111 27.84 15.37 18.50
CA MET A 111 26.89 14.84 19.47
C MET A 111 27.03 13.31 19.63
N PRO A 112 27.08 12.77 20.87
CA PRO A 112 27.24 11.35 21.10
C PRO A 112 26.00 10.58 20.66
N SER A 113 26.18 9.49 19.90
CA SER A 113 25.10 8.57 19.53
C SER A 113 24.44 7.90 20.75
N THR A 114 23.19 7.42 20.61
CA THR A 114 22.52 6.61 21.66
C THR A 114 23.35 5.41 22.11
N ARG A 115 24.12 4.81 21.18
CA ARG A 115 24.97 3.64 21.43
C ARG A 115 26.26 4.00 22.18
N SER A 116 26.90 5.11 21.84
CA SER A 116 28.12 5.56 22.54
C SER A 116 27.79 6.02 23.96
N LEU A 117 26.66 6.70 24.14
CA LEU A 117 26.21 7.16 25.45
C LEU A 117 25.83 5.99 26.37
N ALA A 118 25.12 4.99 25.84
CA ALA A 118 24.79 3.76 26.57
C ALA A 118 26.04 3.03 27.08
N ARG A 119 27.08 2.92 26.24
CA ARG A 119 28.36 2.31 26.63
C ARG A 119 29.08 3.13 27.70
N ALA A 120 29.13 4.44 27.56
CA ALA A 120 29.83 5.33 28.51
C ALA A 120 29.16 5.33 29.88
N LEU A 121 27.83 5.28 29.92
CA LEU A 121 27.05 5.36 31.15
C LEU A 121 26.73 4.00 31.78
N GLY A 122 27.16 2.88 31.17
CA GLY A 122 26.81 1.53 31.64
C GLY A 122 25.32 1.20 31.54
N LEU A 123 24.57 1.94 30.71
CA LEU A 123 23.13 1.80 30.54
C LEU A 123 22.79 0.94 29.32
N SER A 124 21.59 0.37 29.28
CA SER A 124 21.10 -0.28 28.07
C SER A 124 20.80 0.75 26.97
N GLN A 125 21.11 0.41 25.70
CA GLN A 125 20.85 1.31 24.57
C GLN A 125 19.36 1.65 24.41
N SER A 126 18.48 0.71 24.77
CA SER A 126 17.03 0.91 24.76
C SER A 126 16.55 1.87 25.86
N THR A 127 17.22 1.91 27.02
CA THR A 127 16.98 2.92 28.07
C THR A 127 17.36 4.31 27.57
N VAL A 128 18.56 4.47 27.00
CA VAL A 128 19.04 5.76 26.46
C VAL A 128 18.16 6.27 25.31
N SER A 129 17.82 5.39 24.36
CA SER A 129 17.00 5.77 23.20
C SER A 129 15.59 6.21 23.61
N ARG A 130 15.01 5.59 24.64
CA ARG A 130 13.66 5.91 25.11
C ARG A 130 13.63 7.27 25.79
N ILE A 131 14.55 7.51 26.72
CA ILE A 131 14.70 8.78 27.44
C ILE A 131 14.94 9.93 26.44
N TRP A 132 15.76 9.70 25.42
CA TRP A 132 16.03 10.71 24.39
C TRP A 132 14.80 11.00 23.50
N GLN A 133 14.01 9.99 23.14
CA GLN A 133 12.79 10.18 22.37
C GLN A 133 11.67 10.88 23.15
N GLU A 134 11.55 10.59 24.45
CA GLU A 134 10.60 11.25 25.35
C GLU A 134 10.96 12.73 25.50
N ARG A 135 12.25 13.05 25.73
CA ARG A 135 12.70 14.45 25.84
C ARG A 135 12.46 15.27 24.57
N ARG A 136 12.64 14.65 23.39
CA ARG A 136 12.30 15.28 22.09
C ARG A 136 10.82 15.63 21.94
N LYS A 137 9.92 14.94 22.66
CA LYS A 137 8.49 15.26 22.66
C LYS A 137 8.16 16.40 23.62
N ASP A 138 8.87 16.49 24.74
CA ASP A 138 8.63 17.52 25.76
C ASP A 138 9.20 18.89 25.36
N ASP A 139 10.30 18.94 24.60
CA ASP A 139 10.99 20.18 24.18
C ASP A 139 10.36 20.88 22.94
N GLY A 140 9.09 20.62 22.59
CA GLY A 140 8.39 21.43 21.58
C GLY A 140 8.90 21.34 20.13
N GLY A 141 9.66 20.30 19.77
CA GLY A 141 9.81 19.84 18.39
C GLY A 141 10.53 20.77 17.40
N GLU A 142 11.81 21.10 17.63
CA GLU A 142 12.72 21.41 16.52
C GLU A 142 13.33 20.11 15.93
N PRO A 143 13.42 19.97 14.61
CA PRO A 143 14.09 18.83 13.99
C PRO A 143 15.59 18.88 14.32
N GLY A 144 16.04 17.95 15.18
CA GLY A 144 17.47 17.81 15.50
C GLY A 144 18.36 17.65 14.26
N PRO A 145 19.67 17.93 14.38
CA PRO A 145 20.56 18.12 13.25
C PRO A 145 20.61 16.88 12.34
N VAL A 146 20.44 17.13 11.04
CA VAL A 146 20.73 16.15 9.98
C VAL A 146 22.21 15.80 10.09
N ALA A 147 22.54 14.51 10.15
CA ALA A 147 23.93 14.07 10.13
C ALA A 147 24.60 14.60 8.85
N ALA A 148 25.68 15.39 9.02
CA ALA A 148 26.51 15.78 7.90
C ALA A 148 27.11 14.52 7.24
N LEU A 149 27.00 14.43 5.92
CA LEU A 149 27.78 13.47 5.15
C LEU A 149 29.27 13.75 5.37
N PRO A 150 30.14 12.72 5.39
CA PRO A 150 31.58 12.92 5.52
C PRO A 150 32.10 13.82 4.38
N PRO A 151 33.16 14.63 4.62
CA PRO A 151 33.70 15.54 3.61
C PRO A 151 34.13 14.78 2.36
N GLU A 152 33.92 15.42 1.19
CA GLU A 152 33.98 14.88 -0.17
C GLU A 152 35.13 13.90 -0.38
N ALA A 153 34.83 12.60 -0.31
CA ALA A 153 35.62 11.61 -0.99
C ALA A 153 35.54 11.91 -2.50
N PRO A 154 36.65 11.78 -3.26
CA PRO A 154 36.62 11.97 -4.71
C PRO A 154 35.50 11.09 -5.31
N PRO A 155 34.73 11.60 -6.28
CA PRO A 155 33.54 10.92 -6.77
C PRO A 155 33.92 9.54 -7.28
N GLU A 156 33.46 8.51 -6.57
CA GLU A 156 33.58 7.14 -7.05
C GLU A 156 32.59 7.01 -8.22
N ILE A 157 33.12 7.05 -9.45
CA ILE A 157 32.31 6.91 -10.65
C ILE A 157 31.77 5.48 -10.69
N LEU A 158 30.55 5.28 -10.18
CA LEU A 158 29.83 4.01 -10.29
C LEU A 158 29.21 3.89 -11.69
N THR A 159 30.06 3.69 -12.70
CA THR A 159 29.64 3.24 -14.02
C THR A 159 29.71 1.73 -14.11
N ARG A 160 28.67 1.08 -13.57
CA ARG A 160 28.27 -0.27 -13.94
C ARG A 160 26.75 -0.30 -13.84
N GLU A 161 26.05 -0.51 -14.94
CA GLU A 161 24.63 -0.88 -14.89
C GLU A 161 24.45 -1.94 -13.79
N LEU A 162 23.62 -1.63 -12.80
CA LEU A 162 23.40 -2.54 -11.68
C LEU A 162 22.89 -3.85 -12.25
N LEU A 163 23.44 -4.97 -11.78
CA LEU A 163 23.04 -6.29 -12.25
C LEU A 163 21.53 -6.51 -12.08
N SER A 164 20.91 -5.87 -11.08
CA SER A 164 19.45 -5.82 -10.89
C SER A 164 18.70 -5.13 -12.03
N ASP A 165 19.24 -4.06 -12.62
CA ASP A 165 18.58 -3.33 -13.72
C ASP A 165 18.59 -4.15 -15.01
N ARG A 166 19.69 -4.87 -15.26
CA ARG A 166 19.78 -5.82 -16.38
C ARG A 166 18.84 -7.00 -16.20
N VAL A 167 18.77 -7.57 -14.99
CA VAL A 167 17.83 -8.66 -14.67
C VAL A 167 16.38 -8.17 -14.82
N TYR A 168 16.08 -6.98 -14.33
CA TYR A 168 14.78 -6.32 -14.52
C TYR A 168 14.41 -6.18 -16.00
N THR A 169 15.30 -5.59 -16.81
CA THR A 169 15.05 -5.34 -18.23
C THR A 169 14.78 -6.64 -18.98
N LEU A 170 15.52 -7.69 -18.66
CA LEU A 170 15.36 -9.00 -19.27
C LEU A 170 14.05 -9.68 -18.85
N LEU A 171 13.73 -9.69 -17.55
CA LEU A 171 12.46 -10.24 -17.04
C LEU A 171 11.25 -9.51 -17.60
N ARG A 172 11.31 -8.17 -17.66
CA ARG A 172 10.29 -7.33 -18.30
C ARG A 172 10.12 -7.73 -19.76
N ARG A 173 11.21 -7.85 -20.52
CA ARG A 173 11.16 -8.30 -21.92
C ARG A 173 10.51 -9.68 -22.05
N TRP A 174 10.84 -10.62 -21.18
CA TRP A 174 10.24 -11.96 -21.21
C TRP A 174 8.73 -11.94 -20.93
N ILE A 175 8.28 -11.11 -19.98
CA ILE A 175 6.84 -10.93 -19.71
C ILE A 175 6.14 -10.28 -20.92
N VAL A 176 6.72 -9.19 -21.44
CA VAL A 176 6.16 -8.42 -22.57
C VAL A 176 6.08 -9.25 -23.86
N SER A 177 7.10 -10.08 -24.12
CA SER A 177 7.14 -10.97 -25.29
C SER A 177 6.30 -12.24 -25.12
N GLY A 178 5.77 -12.52 -23.92
CA GLY A 178 5.04 -13.74 -23.61
C GLY A 178 5.92 -14.96 -23.39
N GLU A 179 7.25 -14.81 -23.30
CA GLU A 179 8.16 -15.88 -22.88
C GLU A 179 7.91 -16.29 -21.42
N LEU A 180 7.57 -15.32 -20.57
CA LEU A 180 6.93 -15.55 -19.28
C LEU A 180 5.44 -15.25 -19.43
N VAL A 181 4.60 -16.28 -19.25
CA VAL A 181 3.14 -16.16 -19.49
C VAL A 181 2.42 -15.64 -18.24
N ALA A 182 1.27 -14.99 -18.44
CA ALA A 182 0.40 -14.57 -17.34
C ALA A 182 0.08 -15.75 -16.41
N GLY A 183 0.13 -15.53 -15.09
CA GLY A 183 -0.08 -16.57 -14.08
C GLY A 183 1.14 -17.44 -13.80
N GLN A 184 2.21 -17.31 -14.58
CA GLN A 184 3.43 -18.09 -14.38
C GLN A 184 4.11 -17.70 -13.07
N ARG A 185 4.43 -18.69 -12.24
CA ARG A 185 5.18 -18.47 -11.00
C ARG A 185 6.62 -18.05 -11.29
N LEU A 186 7.09 -17.01 -10.60
CA LEU A 186 8.46 -16.53 -10.63
C LEU A 186 9.20 -17.01 -9.39
N VAL A 187 10.26 -17.79 -9.59
CA VAL A 187 11.09 -18.34 -8.52
C VAL A 187 12.46 -17.67 -8.56
N GLU A 188 12.80 -16.91 -7.50
CA GLU A 188 14.05 -16.13 -7.41
C GLU A 188 15.30 -16.98 -7.70
N SER A 189 15.38 -18.17 -7.12
CA SER A 189 16.51 -19.09 -7.29
C SER A 189 16.62 -19.64 -8.71
N GLU A 190 15.49 -19.87 -9.38
CA GLU A 190 15.47 -20.35 -10.76
C GLU A 190 15.91 -19.25 -11.74
N ILE A 191 15.39 -18.04 -11.55
CA ILE A 191 15.77 -16.87 -12.34
C ILE A 191 17.26 -16.58 -12.16
N ALA A 192 17.73 -16.56 -10.91
CA ALA A 192 19.14 -16.34 -10.59
C ALA A 192 20.06 -17.37 -11.27
N ARG A 193 19.70 -18.66 -11.18
CA ARG A 193 20.42 -19.75 -11.85
C ARG A 193 20.42 -19.60 -13.37
N ARG A 194 19.27 -19.25 -13.96
CA ARG A 194 19.12 -19.08 -15.42
C ARG A 194 19.96 -17.92 -15.95
N LEU A 195 20.15 -16.88 -15.14
CA LEU A 195 20.89 -15.67 -15.50
C LEU A 195 22.34 -15.65 -15.02
N GLY A 196 22.80 -16.72 -14.35
CA GLY A 196 24.16 -16.80 -13.83
C GLY A 196 24.46 -15.76 -12.75
N THR A 197 23.47 -15.40 -11.92
CA THR A 197 23.58 -14.40 -10.84
C THR A 197 23.18 -14.98 -9.48
N SER A 198 23.43 -14.23 -8.40
CA SER A 198 22.87 -14.52 -7.07
C SER A 198 21.36 -14.21 -7.00
N GLN A 199 20.70 -14.66 -5.93
CA GLN A 199 19.25 -14.45 -5.75
C GLN A 199 18.86 -12.99 -5.49
N ALA A 200 19.76 -12.19 -4.90
CA ALA A 200 19.43 -10.83 -4.49
C ALA A 200 19.03 -9.91 -5.68
N PRO A 201 19.77 -9.85 -6.80
CA PRO A 201 19.35 -9.11 -7.99
C PRO A 201 18.01 -9.57 -8.58
N ALA A 202 17.74 -10.89 -8.57
CA ALA A 202 16.47 -11.43 -9.05
C ALA A 202 15.30 -11.03 -8.14
N ARG A 203 15.49 -11.06 -6.81
CA ARG A 203 14.51 -10.58 -5.84
C ARG A 203 14.18 -9.11 -6.04
N GLU A 204 15.20 -8.25 -6.17
CA GLU A 204 14.98 -6.82 -6.36
C GLU A 204 14.30 -6.52 -7.71
N ALA A 205 14.68 -7.21 -8.78
CA ALA A 205 13.99 -7.10 -10.07
C ALA A 205 12.52 -7.54 -9.97
N ILE A 206 12.23 -8.66 -9.30
CA ILE A 206 10.86 -9.15 -9.07
C ILE A 206 10.05 -8.16 -8.24
N LYS A 207 10.62 -7.58 -7.18
CA LYS A 207 9.95 -6.53 -6.39
C LYS A 207 9.62 -5.30 -7.24
N ARG A 208 10.54 -4.87 -8.10
CA ARG A 208 10.33 -3.74 -9.02
C ARG A 208 9.21 -4.05 -10.01
N LEU A 209 9.23 -5.23 -10.63
CA LEU A 209 8.14 -5.68 -11.51
C LEU A 209 6.80 -5.79 -10.78
N ALA A 210 6.83 -6.14 -9.49
CA ALA A 210 5.63 -6.19 -8.67
C ALA A 210 5.08 -4.79 -8.35
N HIS A 211 5.97 -3.82 -8.13
CA HIS A 211 5.60 -2.42 -8.00
C HIS A 211 4.99 -1.88 -9.31
N GLU A 212 5.47 -2.31 -10.47
CA GLU A 212 4.95 -1.92 -11.78
C GLU A 212 3.66 -2.67 -12.20
N GLY A 213 3.24 -3.66 -11.43
CA GLY A 213 2.05 -4.47 -11.71
C GLY A 213 2.26 -5.63 -12.69
N LEU A 214 3.47 -5.82 -13.22
CA LEU A 214 3.82 -6.93 -14.11
C LEU A 214 3.91 -8.27 -13.37
N VAL A 215 4.04 -8.22 -12.05
CA VAL A 215 4.13 -9.36 -11.14
C VAL A 215 3.19 -9.14 -9.95
N SER A 216 2.48 -10.18 -9.52
CA SER A 216 1.70 -10.18 -8.29
C SER A 216 2.42 -11.00 -7.22
N TYR A 217 2.39 -10.51 -5.98
CA TYR A 217 2.89 -11.23 -4.81
C TYR A 217 1.74 -11.79 -4.00
N LEU A 218 1.72 -13.12 -3.83
CA LEU A 218 0.74 -13.82 -3.00
C LEU A 218 1.39 -14.26 -1.69
N PRO A 219 0.89 -13.84 -0.52
CA PRO A 219 1.40 -14.27 0.78
C PRO A 219 1.51 -15.80 0.86
N HIS A 220 2.67 -16.30 1.30
CA HIS A 220 2.99 -17.73 1.42
C HIS A 220 2.99 -18.55 0.12
N ARG A 221 2.74 -17.94 -1.04
CA ARG A 221 2.73 -18.61 -2.35
C ARG A 221 3.82 -18.09 -3.29
N GLY A 222 4.29 -16.87 -3.08
CA GLY A 222 5.41 -16.26 -3.80
C GLY A 222 4.95 -15.30 -4.90
N SER A 223 5.82 -15.05 -5.87
CA SER A 223 5.58 -14.10 -6.97
C SER A 223 5.09 -14.79 -8.24
N TYR A 224 4.19 -14.15 -8.97
CA TYR A 224 3.59 -14.67 -10.21
C TYR A 224 3.53 -13.56 -11.24
N VAL A 225 3.72 -13.86 -12.52
CA VAL A 225 3.41 -12.91 -13.61
C VAL A 225 1.94 -12.54 -13.49
N ALA A 226 1.63 -11.25 -13.48
CA ALA A 226 0.27 -10.80 -13.25
C ALA A 226 -0.68 -11.34 -14.33
N GLU A 227 -1.77 -11.98 -13.89
CA GLU A 227 -2.92 -12.24 -14.74
C GLU A 227 -3.78 -10.98 -14.78
N ILE A 228 -3.66 -10.22 -15.87
CA ILE A 228 -4.56 -9.09 -16.10
C ILE A 228 -5.89 -9.67 -16.57
N SER A 229 -6.84 -9.86 -15.65
CA SER A 229 -8.21 -10.15 -16.07
C SER A 229 -8.75 -8.92 -16.77
N ALA A 230 -8.98 -9.03 -18.08
CA ALA A 230 -9.60 -7.96 -18.86
C ALA A 230 -10.95 -7.52 -18.25
N GLN A 231 -11.63 -8.42 -17.54
CA GLN A 231 -12.84 -8.11 -16.78
C GLN A 231 -12.53 -7.24 -15.57
N GLN A 232 -11.56 -7.61 -14.72
CA GLN A 232 -11.17 -6.78 -13.57
C GLN A 232 -10.65 -5.41 -14.00
N ALA A 233 -9.90 -5.36 -15.10
CA ALA A 233 -9.44 -4.10 -15.70
C ALA A 233 -10.59 -3.22 -16.20
N ARG A 234 -11.71 -3.82 -16.65
CA ARG A 234 -12.94 -3.07 -16.99
C ARG A 234 -13.65 -2.57 -15.73
N GLU A 235 -13.88 -3.44 -14.76
CA GLU A 235 -14.59 -3.11 -13.51
C GLU A 235 -13.87 -2.01 -12.72
N VAL A 236 -12.54 -2.10 -12.58
CA VAL A 236 -11.77 -1.06 -11.88
C VAL A 236 -11.78 0.26 -12.65
N ARG A 237 -11.88 0.21 -13.99
CA ARG A 237 -11.99 1.40 -14.84
C ARG A 237 -13.36 2.06 -14.68
N GLU A 238 -14.43 1.30 -14.55
CA GLU A 238 -15.77 1.84 -14.26
C GLU A 238 -15.77 2.61 -12.94
N VAL A 239 -15.13 2.07 -11.90
CA VAL A 239 -14.97 2.78 -10.62
C VAL A 239 -14.10 4.03 -10.79
N ARG A 240 -13.00 3.95 -11.53
CA ARG A 240 -12.11 5.09 -11.82
C ARG A 240 -12.88 6.25 -12.46
N VAL A 241 -13.74 5.97 -13.44
CA VAL A 241 -14.57 6.99 -14.11
C VAL A 241 -15.41 7.77 -13.11
N LEU A 242 -16.10 7.07 -12.20
CA LEU A 242 -16.95 7.70 -11.19
C LEU A 242 -16.14 8.60 -10.24
N LEU A 243 -14.95 8.15 -9.82
CA LEU A 243 -14.11 8.89 -8.89
C LEU A 243 -13.48 10.13 -9.54
N GLU A 244 -12.94 9.98 -10.75
CA GLU A 244 -12.26 11.07 -11.43
C GLU A 244 -13.22 12.12 -11.97
N GLU A 245 -14.38 11.72 -12.50
CA GLU A 245 -15.44 12.65 -12.88
C GLU A 245 -15.85 13.53 -11.69
N PHE A 246 -16.13 12.90 -10.55
CA PHE A 246 -16.49 13.60 -9.33
C PHE A 246 -15.37 14.50 -8.83
N ALA A 247 -14.12 14.02 -8.84
CA ALA A 247 -12.98 14.79 -8.36
C ALA A 247 -12.74 16.04 -9.23
N ALA A 248 -12.79 15.89 -10.56
CA ALA A 248 -12.60 16.98 -11.51
C ALA A 248 -13.71 18.02 -11.44
N ARG A 249 -14.99 17.60 -11.42
CA ARG A 249 -16.15 18.49 -11.26
C ARG A 249 -15.99 19.40 -10.04
N ASN A 250 -15.60 18.78 -8.92
CA ASN A 250 -15.45 19.49 -7.66
C ASN A 250 -14.22 20.39 -7.62
N LEU A 251 -13.09 19.94 -8.18
CA LEU A 251 -11.85 20.69 -8.17
C LEU A 251 -11.94 21.94 -9.05
N ALA A 252 -12.58 21.87 -10.22
CA ALA A 252 -12.65 22.97 -11.18
C ALA A 252 -13.18 24.28 -10.56
N THR A 253 -14.19 24.20 -9.68
CA THR A 253 -14.80 25.40 -9.06
C THR A 253 -13.99 26.02 -7.92
N ARG A 254 -12.89 25.37 -7.48
CA ARG A 254 -12.14 25.76 -6.28
C ARG A 254 -10.62 25.65 -6.43
N ILE A 255 -10.14 25.39 -7.65
CA ILE A 255 -8.73 25.08 -7.89
C ILE A 255 -7.86 26.26 -7.44
N GLN A 256 -6.81 25.94 -6.69
CA GLN A 256 -5.87 26.94 -6.19
C GLN A 256 -4.66 27.04 -7.12
N PRO A 257 -4.01 28.21 -7.25
CA PRO A 257 -2.84 28.39 -8.11
C PRO A 257 -1.73 27.36 -7.83
N ARG A 258 -1.50 27.02 -6.55
CA ARG A 258 -0.54 26.00 -6.15
C ARG A 258 -0.89 24.62 -6.68
N THR A 259 -2.16 24.23 -6.63
CA THR A 259 -2.61 22.94 -7.17
C THR A 259 -2.44 22.91 -8.68
N LEU A 260 -2.77 24.01 -9.37
CA LEU A 260 -2.59 24.13 -10.81
C LEU A 260 -1.11 23.98 -11.22
N GLN A 261 -0.20 24.59 -10.46
CA GLN A 261 1.24 24.44 -10.66
C GLN A 261 1.70 22.99 -10.48
N LEU A 262 1.31 22.33 -9.39
CA LEU A 262 1.66 20.93 -9.13
C LEU A 262 1.21 20.00 -10.27
N LEU A 263 -0.03 20.17 -10.75
CA LEU A 263 -0.54 19.39 -11.88
C LEU A 263 0.21 19.71 -13.18
N GLY A 264 0.62 20.96 -13.38
CA GLY A 264 1.47 21.37 -14.50
C GLY A 264 2.85 20.70 -14.47
N ASP A 265 3.45 20.59 -13.28
CA ASP A 265 4.75 19.92 -13.09
C ASP A 265 4.64 18.42 -13.42
N ASP A 266 3.54 17.76 -13.03
CA ASP A 266 3.29 16.35 -13.38
C ASP A 266 3.15 16.16 -14.91
N VAL A 267 2.42 17.04 -15.60
CA VAL A 267 2.29 17.02 -17.07
C VAL A 267 3.65 17.25 -17.75
N ALA A 268 4.45 18.19 -17.25
CA ALA A 268 5.79 18.43 -17.76
C ALA A 268 6.71 17.19 -17.59
N ARG A 269 6.59 16.50 -16.44
CA ARG A 269 7.31 15.25 -16.18
C ARG A 269 6.86 14.14 -17.14
N MET A 270 5.56 13.97 -17.39
CA MET A 270 5.05 13.02 -18.39
C MET A 270 5.62 13.29 -19.79
N ARG A 271 5.64 14.55 -20.24
CA ARG A 271 6.20 14.92 -21.55
C ARG A 271 7.68 14.56 -21.65
N LYS A 272 8.47 14.94 -20.64
CA LYS A 272 9.90 14.64 -20.60
C LYS A 272 10.16 13.13 -20.61
N ALA A 273 9.40 12.37 -19.82
CA ALA A 273 9.52 10.92 -19.77
C ALA A 273 9.15 10.27 -21.13
N ALA A 274 8.09 10.75 -21.79
CA ALA A 274 7.70 10.29 -23.12
C ALA A 274 8.78 10.58 -24.18
N GLU A 275 9.42 11.74 -24.13
CA GLU A 275 10.53 12.11 -25.03
C GLU A 275 11.76 11.21 -24.84
N GLN A 276 12.05 10.85 -23.59
CA GLN A 276 13.19 10.00 -23.22
C GLN A 276 12.90 8.51 -23.38
N GLY A 277 11.64 8.13 -23.64
CA GLY A 277 11.21 6.74 -23.65
C GLY A 277 11.20 6.07 -22.27
N ASP A 278 11.23 6.87 -21.20
CA ASP A 278 11.16 6.37 -19.82
C ASP A 278 9.70 6.11 -19.42
N ILE A 279 9.21 4.94 -19.82
CA ILE A 279 7.85 4.51 -19.51
C ILE A 279 7.64 4.41 -17.99
N GLY A 280 8.68 4.08 -17.21
CA GLY A 280 8.55 3.99 -15.75
C GLY A 280 8.22 5.34 -15.14
N ASP A 281 9.00 6.36 -15.48
CA ASP A 281 8.78 7.73 -14.99
C ASP A 281 7.46 8.32 -15.48
N PHE A 282 7.08 8.06 -16.74
CA PHE A 282 5.80 8.48 -17.29
C PHE A 282 4.64 7.98 -16.43
N ARG A 283 4.63 6.69 -16.11
CA ARG A 283 3.54 6.07 -15.35
C ARG A 283 3.43 6.63 -13.94
N GLU A 284 4.55 6.90 -13.30
CA GLU A 284 4.55 7.51 -11.97
C GLU A 284 4.01 8.95 -12.01
N ALA A 285 4.41 9.73 -13.01
CA ALA A 285 3.92 11.09 -13.21
C ALA A 285 2.41 11.13 -13.52
N ASP A 286 1.93 10.24 -14.39
CA ASP A 286 0.51 10.05 -14.70
C ASP A 286 -0.29 9.73 -13.42
N MET A 287 0.17 8.75 -12.62
CA MET A 287 -0.51 8.42 -11.36
C MET A 287 -0.47 9.58 -10.35
N ALA A 288 0.65 10.31 -10.28
CA ALA A 288 0.79 11.47 -9.40
C ALA A 288 -0.22 12.58 -9.76
N PHE A 289 -0.42 12.86 -11.04
CA PHE A 289 -1.42 13.81 -11.53
C PHE A 289 -2.82 13.48 -10.99
N HIS A 290 -3.28 12.24 -11.20
CA HIS A 290 -4.60 11.82 -10.72
C HIS A 290 -4.71 11.81 -9.19
N ARG A 291 -3.63 11.45 -8.49
CA ARG A 291 -3.54 11.51 -7.03
C ARG A 291 -3.67 12.95 -6.51
N HIS A 292 -3.05 13.92 -7.18
CA HIS A 292 -3.15 15.33 -6.83
C HIS A 292 -4.57 15.89 -7.09
N VAL A 293 -5.21 15.51 -8.20
CA VAL A 293 -6.61 15.87 -8.46
C VAL A 293 -7.53 15.31 -7.37
N ALA A 294 -7.38 14.03 -7.04
CA ALA A 294 -8.12 13.37 -5.98
C ALA A 294 -7.92 14.05 -4.61
N ALA A 295 -6.68 14.43 -4.28
CA ALA A 295 -6.34 15.13 -3.04
C ALA A 295 -6.97 16.53 -2.94
N ALA A 296 -7.02 17.27 -4.06
CA ALA A 296 -7.43 18.66 -4.07
C ALA A 296 -8.94 18.86 -4.30
N CYS A 297 -9.70 17.83 -4.68
CA CYS A 297 -11.14 17.94 -4.98
C CYS A 297 -12.03 18.36 -3.79
N GLY A 298 -11.46 18.48 -2.59
CA GLY A 298 -12.16 18.92 -1.39
C GLY A 298 -13.18 17.91 -0.84
N ASN A 299 -13.02 16.63 -1.18
CA ASN A 299 -13.66 15.52 -0.48
C ASN A 299 -12.61 14.78 0.36
N SER A 300 -12.80 14.74 1.69
CA SER A 300 -11.81 14.17 2.62
C SER A 300 -11.69 12.64 2.57
N PHE A 301 -12.68 11.95 1.98
CA PHE A 301 -12.67 10.49 1.83
C PHE A 301 -12.10 10.04 0.50
N LEU A 302 -12.28 10.80 -0.58
CA LEU A 302 -11.85 10.41 -1.92
C LEU A 302 -10.35 10.05 -2.00
N PRO A 303 -9.40 10.78 -1.38
CA PRO A 303 -7.99 10.39 -1.35
C PRO A 303 -7.72 9.04 -0.68
N ARG A 304 -8.57 8.63 0.27
CA ARG A 304 -8.47 7.33 0.94
C ARG A 304 -8.96 6.21 0.02
N VAL A 305 -10.07 6.44 -0.66
CA VAL A 305 -10.61 5.52 -1.66
C VAL A 305 -9.61 5.36 -2.81
N TRP A 306 -9.06 6.47 -3.31
CA TRP A 306 -8.04 6.47 -4.35
C TRP A 306 -6.81 5.63 -3.94
N ARG A 307 -6.27 5.86 -2.74
CA ARG A 307 -5.13 5.09 -2.22
C ARG A 307 -5.40 3.59 -2.13
N ALA A 308 -6.65 3.18 -1.89
CA ALA A 308 -7.04 1.78 -1.89
C ALA A 308 -7.18 1.20 -3.31
N LEU A 309 -7.60 2.01 -4.28
CA LEU A 309 -7.80 1.62 -5.68
C LEU A 309 -6.49 1.61 -6.49
N GLU A 310 -5.59 2.53 -6.19
CA GLU A 310 -4.35 2.80 -6.93
C GLU A 310 -3.50 1.54 -7.19
N PRO A 311 -3.25 0.63 -6.22
CA PRO A 311 -2.52 -0.61 -6.49
C PRO A 311 -3.17 -1.48 -7.57
N SER A 312 -4.50 -1.50 -7.65
CA SER A 312 -5.24 -2.23 -8.68
C SER A 312 -5.13 -1.54 -10.04
N LEU A 313 -5.11 -0.21 -10.10
CA LEU A 313 -4.90 0.54 -11.34
C LEU A 313 -3.51 0.28 -11.94
N TRP A 314 -2.49 0.20 -11.08
CA TRP A 314 -1.14 -0.23 -11.45
C TRP A 314 -1.09 -1.69 -11.89
N GLY A 315 -1.59 -2.60 -11.06
CA GLY A 315 -1.56 -4.05 -11.28
C GLY A 315 -2.31 -4.51 -12.53
N LEU A 316 -3.38 -3.81 -12.89
CA LEU A 316 -4.23 -4.15 -14.04
C LEU A 316 -3.88 -3.32 -15.29
N HIS A 317 -2.82 -2.51 -15.24
CA HIS A 317 -2.37 -1.65 -16.34
C HIS A 317 -3.49 -0.73 -16.88
N VAL A 318 -4.41 -0.31 -16.01
CA VAL A 318 -5.50 0.59 -16.40
C VAL A 318 -4.98 2.01 -16.58
N VAL A 319 -3.94 2.36 -15.83
CA VAL A 319 -3.20 3.61 -15.94
C VAL A 319 -1.77 3.32 -16.41
N GLY A 320 -1.34 4.04 -17.45
CA GLY A 320 0.01 3.94 -17.98
C GLY A 320 0.42 2.52 -18.40
N ASN A 321 -0.40 1.81 -19.18
CA ASN A 321 -0.11 0.43 -19.58
C ASN A 321 1.29 0.30 -20.21
N PRO A 322 2.23 -0.51 -19.65
CA PRO A 322 3.58 -0.65 -20.19
C PRO A 322 3.62 -1.34 -21.55
N LEU A 323 2.52 -1.98 -21.96
CA LEU A 323 2.29 -2.57 -23.27
C LEU A 323 1.53 -1.61 -24.22
N TYR A 324 1.27 -0.37 -23.80
CA TYR A 324 0.67 0.63 -24.66
C TYR A 324 1.57 0.87 -25.87
N SER A 325 1.02 0.61 -27.04
CA SER A 325 1.68 0.75 -28.35
C SER A 325 1.26 2.01 -29.08
N GLY A 326 0.48 2.88 -28.43
CA GLY A 326 0.14 4.19 -28.96
C GLY A 326 1.20 5.24 -28.65
N ASP A 327 0.85 6.51 -28.87
CA ASP A 327 1.76 7.63 -28.73
C ASP A 327 1.74 8.19 -27.30
N TRP A 328 2.84 7.97 -26.58
CA TRP A 328 3.03 8.49 -25.21
C TRP A 328 3.06 10.02 -25.15
N ARG A 329 3.52 10.70 -26.20
CA ARG A 329 3.49 12.18 -26.25
C ARG A 329 2.06 12.67 -26.38
N ALA A 330 1.27 12.04 -27.24
CA ALA A 330 -0.15 12.34 -27.37
C ALA A 330 -0.91 12.11 -26.03
N MET A 331 -0.53 11.09 -25.26
CA MET A 331 -1.08 10.87 -23.92
C MET A 331 -0.71 11.99 -22.93
N ALA A 332 0.54 12.46 -22.95
CA ALA A 332 0.96 13.60 -22.13
C ALA A 332 0.23 14.89 -22.53
N ASP A 333 0.07 15.14 -23.82
CA ASP A 333 -0.68 16.30 -24.33
C ASP A 333 -2.16 16.23 -23.97
N HIS A 334 -2.75 15.03 -23.97
CA HIS A 334 -4.10 14.83 -23.48
C HIS A 334 -4.23 15.18 -21.98
N HIS A 335 -3.22 14.91 -21.14
CA HIS A 335 -3.22 15.40 -19.75
C HIS A 335 -3.10 16.93 -19.66
N ALA A 336 -2.42 17.59 -20.61
CA ALA A 336 -2.43 19.04 -20.70
C ALA A 336 -3.83 19.59 -21.03
N GLU A 337 -4.61 18.90 -21.86
CA GLU A 337 -6.03 19.23 -22.11
C GLU A 337 -6.86 19.12 -20.82
N LEU A 338 -6.66 18.06 -20.02
CA LEU A 338 -7.32 17.89 -18.71
C LEU A 338 -6.97 19.02 -17.74
N LEU A 339 -5.71 19.41 -17.69
CA LEU A 339 -5.25 20.55 -16.88
C LEU A 339 -5.92 21.85 -17.34
N GLY A 340 -6.01 22.08 -18.64
CA GLY A 340 -6.72 23.23 -19.22
C GLY A 340 -8.21 23.27 -18.82
N ALA A 341 -8.87 22.11 -18.79
CA ALA A 341 -10.26 21.99 -18.36
C ALA A 341 -10.46 22.31 -16.87
N LEU A 342 -9.51 21.94 -16.01
CA LEU A 342 -9.54 22.36 -14.61
C LEU A 342 -9.29 23.87 -14.46
N ALA A 343 -8.37 24.42 -15.27
CA ALA A 343 -8.00 25.83 -15.24
C ALA A 343 -9.11 26.76 -15.74
N SER A 344 -10.00 26.29 -16.63
CA SER A 344 -11.12 27.08 -17.12
C SER A 344 -12.17 27.38 -16.05
N GLY A 345 -12.18 26.58 -14.96
CA GLY A 345 -13.17 26.67 -13.90
C GLY A 345 -14.54 26.09 -14.25
N ASP A 346 -14.70 25.44 -15.41
CA ASP A 346 -15.95 24.80 -15.84
C ASP A 346 -16.05 23.38 -15.25
N PRO A 347 -16.94 23.16 -14.27
CA PRO A 347 -17.07 21.85 -13.62
C PRO A 347 -17.58 20.75 -14.54
N GLU A 348 -18.49 21.05 -15.47
CA GLU A 348 -19.07 20.01 -16.33
C GLU A 348 -18.13 19.62 -17.46
N GLU A 349 -17.39 20.59 -18.00
CA GLU A 349 -16.36 20.29 -18.99
C GLU A 349 -15.22 19.47 -18.37
N ALA A 350 -14.75 19.85 -17.17
CA ALA A 350 -13.75 19.08 -16.44
C ALA A 350 -14.24 17.65 -16.15
N ALA A 351 -15.47 17.50 -15.64
CA ALA A 351 -16.09 16.20 -15.38
C ALA A 351 -16.11 15.32 -16.65
N ARG A 352 -16.61 15.88 -17.75
CA ARG A 352 -16.75 15.18 -19.03
C ARG A 352 -15.41 14.69 -19.57
N LEU A 353 -14.38 15.55 -19.54
CA LEU A 353 -13.05 15.23 -20.05
C LEU A 353 -12.33 14.19 -19.18
N PHE A 354 -12.37 14.32 -17.85
CA PHE A 354 -11.80 13.32 -16.94
C PHE A 354 -12.53 11.97 -17.05
N ALA A 355 -13.85 11.97 -17.19
CA ALA A 355 -14.61 10.73 -17.40
C ALA A 355 -14.24 10.06 -18.74
N ALA A 356 -14.06 10.83 -19.81
CA ALA A 356 -13.61 10.30 -21.11
C ALA A 356 -12.20 9.72 -21.01
N HIS A 357 -11.28 10.46 -20.40
CA HIS A 357 -9.93 10.01 -20.11
C HIS A 357 -9.91 8.70 -19.31
N ALA A 358 -10.67 8.66 -18.21
CA ALA A 358 -10.75 7.49 -17.33
C ALA A 358 -11.30 6.25 -18.05
N ARG A 359 -12.23 6.41 -19.01
CA ARG A 359 -12.71 5.33 -19.89
C ARG A 359 -11.64 4.82 -20.88
N GLY A 360 -10.53 5.53 -21.05
CA GLY A 360 -9.52 5.26 -22.06
C GLY A 360 -9.80 5.93 -23.41
N ALA A 361 -10.74 6.88 -23.47
CA ALA A 361 -10.95 7.72 -24.64
C ALA A 361 -10.01 8.93 -24.58
N GLY A 362 -8.75 8.74 -24.99
CA GLY A 362 -7.79 9.83 -25.09
C GLY A 362 -8.02 10.65 -26.37
N SER A 363 -8.32 11.95 -26.21
CA SER A 363 -8.51 13.01 -27.22
C SER A 363 -9.40 12.66 -28.43
N ARG A 364 -9.97 13.67 -29.11
CA ARG A 364 -10.90 13.48 -30.26
C ARG A 364 -10.23 12.85 -31.50
N THR A 365 -8.97 12.42 -31.39
CA THR A 365 -8.08 12.03 -32.50
C THR A 365 -7.87 10.51 -32.61
N HIS A 366 -8.36 9.68 -31.68
CA HIS A 366 -8.04 8.23 -31.64
C HIS A 366 -9.18 7.26 -32.03
N LEU A 367 -10.24 7.70 -32.72
CA LEU A 367 -11.19 6.77 -33.34
C LEU A 367 -10.61 6.09 -34.59
N ARG A 368 -9.58 5.26 -34.41
CA ARG A 368 -9.27 4.14 -35.30
C ARG A 368 -8.82 2.96 -34.45
N GLU A 369 -9.78 2.11 -34.11
CA GLU A 369 -9.54 0.80 -33.51
C GLU A 369 -8.66 -0.06 -34.44
N ALA A 370 -7.53 -0.56 -33.93
CA ALA A 370 -6.82 -1.66 -34.57
C ALA A 370 -7.44 -2.99 -34.08
N PRO A 371 -7.71 -3.97 -34.96
CA PRO A 371 -8.40 -5.19 -34.57
C PRO A 371 -7.51 -6.09 -33.69
N PRO A 372 -8.09 -6.85 -32.75
CA PRO A 372 -7.32 -7.73 -31.87
C PRO A 372 -6.66 -8.86 -32.67
N ARG A 373 -5.34 -9.00 -32.54
CA ARG A 373 -4.59 -10.16 -33.06
C ARG A 373 -5.01 -11.42 -32.29
N ARG A 374 -5.74 -12.31 -32.96
CA ARG A 374 -6.07 -13.64 -32.41
C ARG A 374 -4.86 -14.56 -32.56
N LEU A 375 -4.37 -15.12 -31.46
CA LEU A 375 -3.48 -16.29 -31.48
C LEU A 375 -4.33 -17.55 -31.58
N ARG A 376 -4.03 -18.44 -32.54
CA ARG A 376 -4.65 -19.78 -32.66
C ARG A 376 -3.63 -20.86 -32.27
N PRO A 377 -4.05 -21.92 -31.57
CA PRO A 377 -3.18 -23.07 -31.32
C PRO A 377 -3.10 -23.94 -32.59
N VAL A 378 -1.89 -24.39 -32.93
CA VAL A 378 -1.69 -25.41 -33.97
C VAL A 378 -1.48 -26.75 -33.27
N ALA A 379 -2.30 -27.75 -33.60
CA ALA A 379 -2.17 -29.12 -33.11
C ALA A 379 -1.02 -29.84 -33.81
N GLU A 380 -0.17 -30.55 -33.05
CA GLU A 380 0.90 -31.39 -33.59
C GLU A 380 0.38 -32.77 -34.03
N VAL A 381 0.89 -33.22 -35.18
CA VAL A 381 0.69 -34.56 -35.74
C VAL A 381 1.45 -35.59 -34.91
N ARG A 382 0.77 -36.68 -34.51
CA ARG A 382 1.36 -37.81 -33.78
C ARG A 382 2.40 -38.56 -34.64
N GLY A 383 3.64 -38.64 -34.14
CA GLY A 383 4.67 -39.58 -34.59
C GLY A 383 5.17 -40.44 -33.42
N ARG A 384 5.22 -41.77 -33.61
CA ARG A 384 5.50 -42.79 -32.59
C ARG A 384 6.90 -42.66 -31.98
N GLY A 385 6.98 -42.76 -30.64
CA GLY A 385 8.23 -42.99 -29.91
C GLY A 385 8.31 -42.16 -28.63
N GLY A 386 8.09 -42.79 -27.47
CA GLY A 386 8.01 -42.11 -26.19
C GLY A 386 9.30 -41.38 -25.79
N ARG A 387 9.17 -40.08 -25.50
CA ARG A 387 9.92 -39.27 -24.52
C ARG A 387 9.32 -37.85 -24.52
N SER A 388 9.20 -37.22 -23.35
CA SER A 388 8.44 -35.97 -23.10
C SER A 388 8.56 -34.89 -24.17
N ALA A 389 7.41 -34.44 -24.68
CA ALA A 389 7.30 -33.33 -25.63
C ALA A 389 7.60 -31.98 -24.93
N ARG A 390 8.54 -31.21 -25.49
CA ARG A 390 8.71 -29.78 -25.18
C ARG A 390 7.88 -28.97 -26.17
N ILE A 391 6.94 -28.18 -25.67
CA ILE A 391 6.18 -27.23 -26.49
C ILE A 391 7.13 -26.10 -26.93
N ARG A 392 7.31 -25.90 -28.24
CA ARG A 392 7.98 -24.72 -28.81
C ARG A 392 6.95 -23.87 -29.56
N TRP A 393 6.90 -22.57 -29.26
CA TRP A 393 6.10 -21.59 -29.99
C TRP A 393 7.00 -20.83 -30.98
N ARG A 394 6.57 -20.66 -32.22
CA ARG A 394 7.22 -19.81 -33.24
C ARG A 394 6.24 -18.73 -33.73
N PRO A 395 6.71 -17.50 -34.02
CA PRO A 395 5.89 -16.48 -34.66
C PRO A 395 5.48 -16.90 -36.07
N ALA A 396 4.25 -16.61 -36.47
CA ALA A 396 3.78 -16.83 -37.83
C ALA A 396 4.54 -15.91 -38.80
N ALA A 397 5.15 -16.50 -39.83
CA ALA A 397 5.73 -15.75 -40.93
C ALA A 397 4.59 -15.04 -41.69
N GLY A 398 4.81 -13.77 -42.01
CA GLY A 398 3.82 -12.92 -42.66
C GLY A 398 3.48 -13.37 -44.08
N ALA A 399 2.25 -13.07 -44.48
CA ALA A 399 1.83 -12.82 -45.84
C ALA A 399 0.95 -11.57 -45.82
#